data_AF-A0AAD1H8N2-F1
#
_entry.id   AF-A0AAD1H8N2-F1
#
_cell.length_a   1.000
_cell.length_b   1.000
_cell.length_c   1.000
_cell.angle_alpha   90.00
_cell.angle_beta   90.00
_cell.angle_gamma   90.00
#
_symmetry.space_group_name_H-M   'P 1'
#
loop_
_entity.id
_entity.type
_entity.pdbx_description
1 polymer ?
#
loop_
_entity_poly.entity_id
_entity_poly.type
_entity_poly.pdbx_seq_one_letter_code
_entity_poly.pdbx_strand_id
1 'polypeptide(L)'
;MRRFASITACWMAVGAPALISSPAAWADDVVTYEVVSDHVGMANIEYQDAAGRISIPGAALPWRFDAVVPAMGAPPPAGSQVRADWRPSAAPGRWVTVRIVSRGKVICQSTLDIGDAACYGITRRVT
;
A
#
# COMPACT_ATOMS: atom_id res chain seq x y z
N MET A 1 -72.83 -36.52 24.53
CA MET A 1 -72.49 -35.19 24.00
C MET A 1 -71.82 -34.36 25.09
N ARG A 2 -70.53 -34.04 24.94
CA ARG A 2 -69.88 -32.81 25.46
C ARG A 2 -68.40 -32.83 25.04
N ARG A 3 -68.07 -31.92 24.13
CA ARG A 3 -66.73 -31.66 23.58
C ARG A 3 -66.05 -30.58 24.44
N PHE A 4 -64.76 -30.73 24.75
CA PHE A 4 -63.88 -29.65 25.19
C PHE A 4 -62.48 -29.98 24.64
N ALA A 5 -62.12 -29.50 23.46
CA ALA A 5 -61.50 -28.19 23.16
C ALA A 5 -59.99 -28.22 23.47
N SER A 6 -59.23 -28.65 22.45
CA SER A 6 -57.77 -28.64 22.40
C SER A 6 -57.24 -27.20 22.43
N ILE A 7 -56.43 -26.86 23.44
CA ILE A 7 -55.70 -25.60 23.48
C ILE A 7 -54.45 -25.77 22.60
N THR A 8 -54.46 -25.14 21.43
CA THR A 8 -53.30 -25.08 20.53
C THR A 8 -52.47 -23.87 20.93
N ALA A 9 -51.28 -24.10 21.51
CA ALA A 9 -50.34 -23.03 21.82
C ALA A 9 -49.61 -22.61 20.55
N CYS A 10 -49.91 -21.42 20.04
CA CYS A 10 -49.22 -20.79 18.91
C CYS A 10 -47.89 -20.20 19.42
N TRP A 11 -46.78 -20.91 19.20
CA TRP A 11 -45.43 -20.38 19.44
C TRP A 11 -45.08 -19.37 18.34
N MET A 12 -45.10 -18.08 18.66
CA MET A 12 -44.48 -17.05 17.83
C MET A 12 -42.99 -16.97 18.17
N ALA A 13 -42.16 -17.66 17.39
CA ALA A 13 -40.72 -17.44 17.42
C ALA A 13 -40.42 -16.09 16.77
N VAL A 14 -40.13 -15.07 17.58
CA VAL A 14 -39.61 -13.78 17.11
C VAL A 14 -38.15 -14.00 16.70
N GLY A 15 -37.91 -14.18 15.41
CA GLY A 15 -36.56 -14.23 14.85
C GLY A 15 -35.90 -12.85 14.90
N ALA A 16 -34.89 -12.67 15.75
CA ALA A 16 -34.06 -11.48 15.73
C ALA A 16 -33.18 -11.50 14.46
N PRO A 17 -33.17 -10.45 13.62
CA PRO A 17 -32.25 -10.38 12.50
C PRO A 17 -30.83 -10.19 13.04
N ALA A 18 -29.98 -11.20 12.87
CA ALA A 18 -28.55 -11.05 13.07
C ALA A 18 -28.03 -10.08 12.00
N LEU A 19 -27.61 -8.88 12.43
CA LEU A 19 -26.86 -7.95 11.58
C LEU A 19 -25.49 -8.58 11.33
N ILE A 20 -25.38 -9.34 10.24
CA ILE A 20 -24.10 -9.85 9.76
C ILE A 20 -23.35 -8.65 9.18
N SER A 21 -22.46 -8.07 10.00
CA SER A 21 -21.45 -7.13 9.53
C SER A 21 -20.66 -7.82 8.43
N SER A 22 -20.87 -7.43 7.17
CA SER A 22 -20.02 -7.92 6.08
C SER A 22 -18.58 -7.52 6.40
N PRO A 23 -17.59 -8.43 6.29
CA PRO A 23 -16.20 -8.03 6.46
C PRO A 23 -15.91 -6.91 5.46
N ALA A 24 -15.28 -5.83 5.94
CA ALA A 24 -14.76 -4.80 5.06
C ALA A 24 -13.75 -5.48 4.13
N ALA A 25 -14.11 -5.62 2.87
CA ALA A 25 -13.20 -6.12 1.85
C ALA A 25 -12.15 -5.03 1.62
N TRP A 26 -11.03 -5.09 2.35
CA TRP A 26 -9.81 -4.39 1.96
C TRP A 26 -9.35 -5.03 0.66
N ALA A 27 -9.60 -4.36 -0.46
CA ALA A 27 -8.97 -4.75 -1.71
C ALA A 27 -7.52 -4.30 -1.61
N ASP A 28 -6.60 -5.26 -1.44
CA ASP A 28 -5.18 -4.97 -1.51
C ASP A 28 -4.87 -4.32 -2.87
N ASP A 29 -4.15 -3.20 -2.83
CA ASP A 29 -3.70 -2.49 -4.01
C ASP A 29 -2.35 -3.04 -4.46
N VAL A 30 -2.16 -3.14 -5.79
CA VAL A 30 -0.84 -3.40 -6.38
C VAL A 30 -0.24 -2.09 -6.88
N VAL A 31 0.99 -1.82 -6.45
CA VAL A 31 1.79 -0.69 -6.91
C VAL A 31 3.12 -1.18 -7.45
N THR A 32 3.67 -0.48 -8.43
CA THR A 32 5.07 -0.64 -8.83
C THR A 32 5.90 0.46 -8.19
N TYR A 33 6.95 0.08 -7.49
CA TYR A 33 8.02 0.97 -7.09
C TYR A 33 9.11 1.00 -8.16
N GLU A 34 9.59 2.20 -8.49
CA GLU A 34 10.73 2.39 -9.39
C GLU A 34 11.74 3.34 -8.74
N VAL A 35 13.02 3.01 -8.86
CA VAL A 35 14.14 3.88 -8.50
C VAL A 35 15.11 3.90 -9.68
N VAL A 36 15.33 5.08 -10.27
CA VAL A 36 16.14 5.23 -11.47
C VAL A 36 17.14 6.38 -11.34
N SER A 37 18.30 6.21 -11.97
CA SER A 37 19.35 7.23 -12.09
C SER A 37 20.25 6.89 -13.26
N ASP A 38 20.73 7.92 -13.96
CA ASP A 38 21.73 7.77 -15.03
C ASP A 38 23.17 7.81 -14.49
N HIS A 39 23.36 8.22 -13.23
CA HIS A 39 24.69 8.46 -12.64
C HIS A 39 24.95 7.67 -11.36
N VAL A 40 23.92 7.31 -10.61
CA VAL A 40 24.02 6.53 -9.37
C VAL A 40 23.72 5.08 -9.70
N GLY A 41 24.73 4.20 -9.59
CA GLY A 41 24.56 2.78 -9.91
C GLY A 41 23.95 1.94 -8.78
N MET A 42 23.91 2.46 -7.56
CA MET A 42 23.47 1.71 -6.38
C MET A 42 22.87 2.62 -5.32
N ALA A 43 21.79 2.18 -4.66
CA ALA A 43 21.16 2.86 -3.53
C ALA A 43 20.65 1.84 -2.49
N ASN A 44 20.53 2.28 -1.24
CA ASN A 44 19.78 1.55 -0.23
C ASN A 44 18.30 1.87 -0.43
N ILE A 45 17.47 0.83 -0.61
CA ILE A 45 16.05 0.99 -0.88
C ILE A 45 15.25 0.49 0.31
N GLU A 46 14.25 1.25 0.71
CA GLU A 46 13.22 0.79 1.62
C GLU A 46 11.85 0.96 0.97
N TYR A 47 10.98 -0.02 1.14
CA TYR A 47 9.60 0.07 0.63
C TYR A 47 8.61 -0.61 1.58
N GLN A 48 7.32 -0.30 1.41
CA GLN A 48 6.23 -0.97 2.12
C GLN A 48 5.56 -2.00 1.22
N ASP A 49 5.28 -3.18 1.75
CA ASP A 49 4.38 -4.17 1.19
C ASP A 49 3.41 -4.68 2.28
N ALA A 50 2.63 -5.71 1.94
CA ALA A 50 1.65 -6.31 2.84
C ALA A 50 2.29 -6.97 4.08
N ALA A 51 3.58 -7.33 4.04
CA ALA A 51 4.33 -7.84 5.19
C ALA A 51 4.93 -6.70 6.05
N GLY A 52 4.89 -5.46 5.56
CA GLY A 52 5.38 -4.28 6.24
C GLY A 52 6.56 -3.65 5.51
N ARG A 53 7.50 -3.08 6.27
CA ARG A 53 8.65 -2.38 5.70
C ARG A 53 9.75 -3.38 5.35
N ILE A 54 10.18 -3.35 4.09
CA ILE A 54 11.31 -4.14 3.57
C ILE A 54 12.49 -3.22 3.29
N SER A 55 13.70 -3.69 3.62
CA SER A 55 14.96 -3.00 3.35
C SER A 55 15.84 -3.83 2.41
N ILE A 56 16.28 -3.21 1.32
CA ILE A 56 17.23 -3.76 0.34
C ILE A 56 18.48 -2.87 0.34
N PRO A 57 19.53 -3.22 1.11
CA PRO A 57 20.78 -2.49 1.05
C PRO A 57 21.49 -2.74 -0.30
N GLY A 58 22.11 -1.71 -0.86
CA GLY A 58 22.94 -1.86 -2.05
C GLY A 58 22.21 -2.35 -3.31
N ALA A 59 20.95 -1.97 -3.51
CA ALA A 59 20.20 -2.31 -4.71
C ALA A 59 20.82 -1.62 -5.94
N ALA A 60 21.09 -2.38 -7.00
CA ALA A 60 21.55 -1.85 -8.28
C ALA A 60 20.44 -1.04 -8.96
N LEU A 61 20.80 0.10 -9.55
CA LEU A 61 19.88 0.95 -10.31
C LEU A 61 20.07 0.73 -11.84
N PRO A 62 18.97 0.74 -12.63
CA PRO A 62 17.58 0.97 -12.22
C PRO A 62 16.98 -0.22 -11.46
N TRP A 63 16.19 0.08 -10.43
CA TRP A 63 15.48 -0.90 -9.62
C TRP A 63 13.97 -0.77 -9.81
N ARG A 64 13.27 -1.90 -9.93
CA ARG A 64 11.81 -1.98 -10.09
C ARG A 64 11.26 -3.14 -9.28
N PHE A 65 10.15 -2.93 -8.58
CA PHE A 65 9.48 -3.99 -7.83
C PHE A 65 7.98 -3.77 -7.76
N ASP A 66 7.20 -4.82 -7.98
CA ASP A 66 5.75 -4.81 -7.78
C ASP A 66 5.42 -5.27 -6.37
N ALA A 67 4.70 -4.45 -5.61
CA ALA A 67 4.33 -4.70 -4.23
C ALA A 67 2.81 -4.67 -4.06
N VAL A 68 2.32 -5.60 -3.25
CA VAL A 68 0.96 -5.60 -2.74
C VAL A 68 0.95 -4.79 -1.45
N VAL A 69 0.04 -3.84 -1.31
CA VAL A 69 -0.14 -3.01 -0.10
C VAL A 69 -1.61 -2.99 0.32
N PRO A 70 -1.94 -2.90 1.62
CA PRO A 70 -3.33 -2.92 2.07
C PRO A 70 -4.19 -1.79 1.49
N ALA A 71 -3.64 -0.58 1.37
CA ALA A 71 -4.33 0.54 0.76
C ALA A 71 -3.31 1.57 0.27
N MET A 72 -3.12 1.71 -1.05
CA MET A 72 -2.00 2.47 -1.62
C MET A 72 -1.93 3.93 -1.16
N GLY A 73 -3.08 4.55 -0.87
CA GLY A 73 -3.22 5.95 -0.45
C GLY A 73 -3.33 6.17 1.06
N ALA A 74 -3.25 5.11 1.87
CA ALA A 74 -3.25 5.21 3.32
C ALA A 74 -1.91 5.74 3.84
N PRO A 75 -1.82 6.19 5.10
CA PRO A 75 -0.53 6.45 5.74
C PRO A 75 0.23 5.14 5.99
N PRO A 76 1.57 5.17 6.11
CA PRO A 76 2.34 4.03 6.59
C PRO A 76 1.83 3.54 7.95
N PRO A 77 1.84 2.22 8.22
CA PRO A 77 2.43 1.18 7.39
C PRO A 77 1.50 0.62 6.30
N ALA A 78 0.21 0.96 6.30
CA ALA A 78 -0.77 0.41 5.34
C ALA A 78 -0.64 1.00 3.92
N GLY A 79 -0.03 2.18 3.82
CA GLY A 79 0.20 2.94 2.60
C GLY A 79 1.36 2.46 1.74
N SER A 80 1.29 2.76 0.44
CA SER A 80 2.46 2.64 -0.43
C SER A 80 3.53 3.67 -0.07
N GLN A 81 4.77 3.22 0.02
CA GLN A 81 5.91 4.07 0.33
C GLN A 81 7.17 3.43 -0.25
N VAL A 82 8.04 4.26 -0.80
CA VAL A 82 9.39 3.86 -1.23
C VAL A 82 10.37 4.99 -0.93
N ARG A 83 11.57 4.63 -0.51
CA ARG A 83 12.69 5.52 -0.24
C ARG A 83 13.96 4.94 -0.86
N ALA A 84 14.78 5.82 -1.42
CA ALA A 84 16.13 5.53 -1.86
C ALA A 84 17.12 6.42 -1.12
N ASP A 85 18.19 5.83 -0.60
CA ASP A 85 19.30 6.50 0.05
C ASP A 85 20.59 6.17 -0.70
N TRP A 86 21.30 7.21 -1.16
CA TRP A 86 22.56 7.09 -1.88
C TRP A 86 23.59 8.11 -1.39
N ARG A 87 23.42 8.64 -0.17
CA ARG A 87 24.27 9.68 0.44
C ARG A 87 25.77 9.47 0.25
N PRO A 88 26.34 8.25 0.34
CA PRO A 88 27.77 8.04 0.11
C PRO A 88 28.27 8.43 -1.29
N SER A 89 27.36 8.53 -2.27
CA SER A 89 27.66 8.86 -3.66
C SER A 89 26.95 10.13 -4.16
N ALA A 90 26.24 10.83 -3.29
CA ALA A 90 25.50 12.04 -3.62
C ALA A 90 26.44 13.17 -4.05
N ALA A 91 26.06 13.87 -5.12
CA ALA A 91 26.76 15.04 -5.63
C ALA A 91 25.80 15.85 -6.52
N PRO A 92 26.03 17.17 -6.69
CA PRO A 92 25.24 17.99 -7.61
C PRO A 92 25.11 17.34 -8.99
N GLY A 93 23.88 17.24 -9.50
CA GLY A 93 23.61 16.61 -10.80
C GLY A 93 23.52 15.08 -10.78
N ARG A 94 23.81 14.41 -9.65
CA ARG A 94 23.59 12.95 -9.50
C ARG A 94 22.19 12.68 -8.99
N TRP A 95 21.22 12.95 -9.86
CA TRP A 95 19.80 12.79 -9.59
C TRP A 95 19.40 11.32 -9.44
N VAL A 96 18.58 11.05 -8.44
CA VAL A 96 17.83 9.81 -8.30
C VAL A 96 16.34 10.16 -8.31
N THR A 97 15.60 9.46 -9.17
CA THR A 97 14.14 9.56 -9.24
C THR A 97 13.53 8.36 -8.56
N VAL A 98 12.63 8.59 -7.61
CA VAL A 98 11.81 7.56 -6.97
C VAL A 98 10.36 7.73 -7.44
N ARG A 99 9.71 6.65 -7.84
CA ARG A 99 8.31 6.66 -8.29
C ARG A 99 7.47 5.57 -7.62
N ILE A 100 6.19 5.88 -7.45
CA ILE A 100 5.13 4.91 -7.20
C ILE A 100 4.18 4.97 -8.39
N VAL A 101 3.99 3.84 -9.05
CA VAL A 101 3.08 3.68 -10.19
C VAL A 101 1.92 2.79 -9.77
N SER A 102 0.70 3.20 -10.09
CA SER A 102 -0.50 2.38 -9.89
C SER A 102 -1.34 2.43 -11.16
N ARG A 103 -1.77 1.27 -11.64
CA ARG A 103 -2.61 1.13 -12.86
C ARG A 103 -2.02 1.89 -14.06
N GLY A 104 -0.70 1.78 -14.24
CA GLY A 104 0.05 2.46 -15.32
C GLY A 104 0.23 3.97 -15.15
N LYS A 105 -0.22 4.57 -14.04
CA LYS A 105 -0.07 6.00 -13.76
C LYS A 105 0.89 6.24 -12.61
N VAL A 106 1.83 7.16 -12.80
CA VAL A 106 2.68 7.67 -11.72
C VAL A 106 1.78 8.45 -10.73
N ILE A 107 1.67 7.94 -9.50
CA ILE A 107 0.90 8.58 -8.42
C ILE A 107 1.79 9.38 -7.47
N CYS A 108 3.08 9.04 -7.39
CA CYS A 108 4.11 9.83 -6.73
C CYS A 108 5.42 9.77 -7.53
N GLN A 109 6.12 10.89 -7.65
CA GLN A 109 7.48 11.00 -8.14
C GLN A 109 8.24 12.07 -7.34
N SER A 110 9.46 11.75 -6.94
CA SER A 110 10.41 12.68 -6.34
C SER A 110 11.78 12.50 -6.99
N THR A 111 12.36 13.59 -7.49
CA THR A 111 13.67 13.62 -8.13
C THR A 111 14.59 14.54 -7.35
N LEU A 112 15.65 13.99 -6.75
CA LEU A 112 16.58 14.75 -5.90
C LEU A 112 18.02 14.30 -6.15
N ASP A 113 18.99 15.18 -5.88
CA ASP A 113 20.44 14.90 -5.97
C ASP A 113 21.16 14.99 -4.60
N ILE A 114 20.39 15.18 -3.51
CA ILE A 114 20.90 15.38 -2.14
C ILE A 114 21.20 14.09 -1.37
N GLY A 115 21.03 12.91 -1.97
CA GLY A 115 21.36 11.62 -1.36
C GLY A 115 20.22 10.87 -0.69
N ASP A 116 19.02 11.44 -0.61
CA ASP A 116 17.83 10.78 -0.07
C ASP A 116 16.60 11.28 -0.83
N ALA A 117 15.78 10.36 -1.32
CA ALA A 117 14.51 10.67 -1.95
C ALA A 117 13.46 9.65 -1.51
N ALA A 118 12.25 10.13 -1.24
CA ALA A 118 11.15 9.29 -0.83
C ALA A 118 9.85 9.71 -1.52
N CYS A 119 8.97 8.73 -1.67
CA CYS A 119 7.61 8.90 -2.16
C CYS A 119 6.64 8.18 -1.23
N TYR A 120 5.48 8.80 -1.03
CA TYR A 120 4.39 8.28 -0.20
C TYR A 120 3.10 8.36 -1.01
N GLY A 121 2.38 7.25 -1.16
CA GLY A 121 1.15 7.21 -1.96
C GLY A 121 0.04 8.11 -1.44
N ILE A 122 0.02 8.40 -0.13
CA ILE A 122 -0.89 9.37 0.50
C ILE A 122 -0.63 10.80 0.02
N THR A 123 0.62 11.15 -0.31
CA THR A 123 1.02 12.48 -0.75
C THR A 123 1.30 12.46 -2.24
N ARG A 124 0.23 12.49 -3.04
CA ARG A 124 0.35 12.49 -4.50
C ARG A 124 1.10 13.74 -4.97
N ARG A 125 2.30 13.55 -5.51
CA ARG A 125 3.16 14.61 -6.04
C ARG A 125 3.96 14.07 -7.20
N VAL A 126 4.07 14.82 -8.29
CA VAL A 126 4.97 14.49 -9.39
C VAL A 126 5.92 15.65 -9.57
N THR A 127 7.17 15.49 -9.11
CA THR A 127 8.24 16.50 -9.19
C THR A 127 9.52 15.91 -9.74
#